data_AF-A0A7C7CTL7-F1
#
_entry.id   AF-A0A7C7CTL7-F1
#
_cell.length_a   1.000
_cell.length_b   1.000
_cell.length_c   1.000
_cell.angle_alpha   90.00
_cell.angle_beta   90.00
_cell.angle_gamma   90.00
#
_symmetry.space_group_name_H-M   'P 1'
#
loop_
_entity.id
_entity.type
_entity.pdbx_description
1 polymer ?
#
loop_
_entity_poly.entity_id
_entity_poly.type
_entity_poly.pdbx_seq_one_letter_code
_entity_poly.pdbx_strand_id
1 'polypeptide(L)'
;MKYFITVFFIFYQCFATESALLKIDQNLSLALQGSNQHPFLDYTMETINLASLPFEGITLLQTLNSVTSTEKEALITTIPLTGILVGVLKYSVDRKRPERTYHPRLWNTRITPSFPSGHAAVSSGFATVLSSIHPGYSPYAV
;
A
#
# COMPACT_ATOMS: atom_id res chain seq x y z
N MET A 1 -5.24 -10.37 -32.34
CA MET A 1 -4.42 -11.54 -31.94
C MET A 1 -3.04 -11.18 -31.37
N LYS A 2 -2.26 -10.24 -31.94
CA LYS A 2 -0.93 -9.86 -31.40
C LYS A 2 -0.94 -9.49 -29.90
N TYR A 3 -1.83 -8.60 -29.46
CA TYR A 3 -1.91 -8.19 -28.06
C TYR A 3 -2.34 -9.30 -27.10
N PHE A 4 -3.20 -10.22 -27.56
CA PHE A 4 -3.63 -11.37 -26.77
C PHE A 4 -2.46 -12.33 -26.50
N ILE A 5 -1.59 -12.53 -27.50
CA ILE A 5 -0.39 -13.36 -27.36
C ILE A 5 0.62 -12.69 -26.42
N THR A 6 0.83 -11.38 -26.52
CA THR A 6 1.73 -10.66 -25.60
C THR A 6 1.23 -10.69 -24.16
N VAL A 7 -0.07 -10.43 -23.94
CA VAL A 7 -0.69 -10.52 -22.61
C VAL A 7 -0.61 -11.96 -22.09
N PHE A 8 -0.88 -12.96 -22.93
CA PHE A 8 -0.76 -14.37 -22.57
C PHE A 8 0.68 -14.77 -22.21
N PHE A 9 1.70 -14.27 -22.91
CA PHE A 9 3.11 -14.54 -22.59
C PHE A 9 3.59 -13.81 -21.33
N ILE A 10 3.13 -12.58 -21.07
CA ILE A 10 3.39 -11.87 -19.80
C ILE A 10 2.73 -12.62 -18.65
N PHE A 11 1.46 -13.01 -18.82
CA PHE A 11 0.73 -13.81 -17.83
C PHE A 11 1.44 -15.15 -17.61
N TYR A 12 1.75 -15.90 -18.67
CA TYR A 12 2.48 -17.16 -18.61
C TYR A 12 3.85 -17.03 -17.95
N GLN A 13 4.62 -15.96 -18.21
CA GLN A 13 5.85 -15.69 -17.47
C GLN A 13 5.57 -15.43 -16.00
N CYS A 14 4.56 -14.63 -15.62
CA CYS A 14 4.19 -14.42 -14.23
C CYS A 14 3.82 -15.73 -13.50
N PHE A 15 3.15 -16.68 -14.18
CA PHE A 15 2.80 -17.99 -13.61
C PHE A 15 3.96 -19.00 -13.63
N ALA A 16 4.78 -19.05 -14.70
CA ALA A 16 5.95 -19.94 -14.77
C ALA A 16 7.10 -19.49 -13.86
N THR A 17 7.18 -18.18 -13.56
CA THR A 17 8.14 -17.58 -12.62
C THR A 17 7.56 -17.37 -11.23
N GLU A 18 6.36 -17.86 -10.93
CA GLU A 18 5.71 -17.67 -9.63
C GLU A 18 6.67 -18.09 -8.49
N SER A 19 7.40 -19.20 -8.67
CA SER A 19 8.43 -19.64 -7.71
C SER A 19 9.67 -18.73 -7.62
N ALA A 20 10.08 -18.07 -8.71
CA ALA A 20 11.22 -17.16 -8.72
C ALA A 20 10.86 -15.78 -8.17
N LEU A 21 9.70 -15.24 -8.55
CA LEU A 21 9.16 -14.00 -8.02
C LEU A 21 8.85 -14.11 -6.53
N LEU A 22 8.27 -15.23 -6.08
CA LEU A 22 8.06 -15.49 -4.66
C LEU A 22 9.38 -15.56 -3.88
N LYS A 23 10.43 -16.18 -4.44
CA LYS A 23 11.76 -16.20 -3.81
C LYS A 23 12.37 -14.81 -3.72
N ILE A 24 12.26 -14.00 -4.77
CA ILE A 24 12.75 -12.62 -4.76
C ILE A 24 12.00 -11.81 -3.71
N ASP A 25 10.68 -11.90 -3.67
CA ASP A 25 9.84 -11.22 -2.69
C ASP A 25 10.16 -11.66 -1.24
N GLN A 26 10.37 -12.95 -1.01
CA GLN A 26 10.80 -13.49 0.28
C GLN A 26 12.17 -12.95 0.70
N ASN A 27 13.16 -13.02 -0.19
CA ASN A 27 14.52 -12.53 0.09
C ASN A 27 14.52 -11.02 0.37
N LEU A 28 13.74 -10.25 -0.40
CA LEU A 28 13.58 -8.82 -0.18
C LEU A 28 12.88 -8.55 1.16
N SER A 29 11.81 -9.28 1.49
CA SER A 29 11.13 -9.15 2.78
C SER A 29 12.06 -9.47 3.95
N LEU A 30 12.92 -10.50 3.85
CA LEU A 30 13.88 -10.86 4.89
C LEU A 30 14.97 -9.79 5.04
N ALA A 31 15.47 -9.25 3.94
CA ALA A 31 16.46 -8.18 3.96
C ALA A 31 15.89 -6.88 4.58
N LEU A 32 14.64 -6.54 4.28
CA LEU A 32 13.98 -5.31 4.76
C LEU A 32 13.36 -5.43 6.16
N GLN A 33 13.09 -6.64 6.63
CA GLN A 33 12.45 -6.87 7.92
C GLN A 33 13.23 -6.27 9.10
N GLY A 34 14.55 -6.11 8.97
CA GLY A 34 15.43 -5.61 10.03
C GLY A 34 15.73 -6.69 11.09
N SER A 35 16.68 -6.38 11.98
CA SER A 35 17.20 -7.32 12.99
C SER A 35 16.58 -7.14 14.39
N ASN A 36 15.62 -6.23 14.57
CA ASN A 36 15.10 -5.78 15.89
C ASN A 36 16.18 -5.21 16.84
N GLN A 37 17.41 -4.99 16.35
CA GLN A 37 18.54 -4.52 17.17
C GLN A 37 18.56 -3.00 17.35
N HIS A 38 17.74 -2.26 16.60
CA HIS A 38 17.70 -0.80 16.63
C HIS A 38 16.33 -0.30 17.11
N PRO A 39 16.10 -0.22 18.44
CA PRO A 39 14.79 0.12 18.99
C PRO A 39 14.23 1.44 18.48
N PHE A 40 15.08 2.45 18.31
CA PHE A 40 14.66 3.76 17.82
C PHE A 40 14.07 3.69 16.40
N LEU A 41 14.72 2.95 15.51
CA LEU A 41 14.23 2.72 14.14
C LEU A 41 12.94 1.91 14.16
N ASP A 42 12.89 0.85 14.97
CA ASP A 42 11.70 0.00 15.12
C ASP A 42 10.48 0.83 15.56
N TYR A 43 10.62 1.61 16.64
CA TYR A 43 9.55 2.47 17.14
C TYR A 43 9.14 3.52 16.12
N THR A 44 10.09 4.11 15.40
CA THR A 44 9.80 5.14 14.39
C THR A 44 8.96 4.55 13.26
N MET A 45 9.38 3.43 12.68
CA MET A 45 8.67 2.78 11.57
C MET A 45 7.30 2.26 11.98
N GLU A 46 7.19 1.65 13.17
CA GLU A 46 5.89 1.19 13.68
C GLU A 46 4.95 2.36 14.00
N THR A 47 5.48 3.47 14.52
CA THR A 47 4.69 4.69 14.77
C THR A 47 4.18 5.28 13.46
N ILE A 48 5.03 5.38 12.43
CA ILE A 48 4.61 5.85 11.10
C ILE A 48 3.50 4.95 10.56
N ASN A 49 3.66 3.62 10.64
CA ASN A 49 2.66 2.68 10.17
C ASN A 49 1.32 2.78 10.93
N LEU A 50 1.34 3.04 12.23
CA LEU A 50 0.12 3.20 13.05
C LEU A 50 -0.55 4.56 12.86
N ALA A 51 0.24 5.62 12.70
CA ALA A 51 -0.25 6.98 12.61
C ALA A 51 -0.68 7.39 11.20
N SER A 52 -0.21 6.71 10.14
CA SER A 52 -0.46 7.12 8.75
C SER A 52 -1.95 7.21 8.42
N LEU A 53 -2.73 6.15 8.65
CA LEU A 53 -4.16 6.15 8.30
C LEU A 53 -4.98 7.17 9.13
N PRO A 54 -4.80 7.29 10.47
CA PRO A 54 -5.43 8.38 11.22
C PRO A 54 -5.04 9.77 10.73
N PHE A 55 -3.75 9.99 10.43
CA PHE A 55 -3.24 11.25 9.93
C PHE A 55 -3.86 11.60 8.58
N GLU A 56 -3.81 10.69 7.61
CA GLU A 56 -4.42 10.82 6.28
C GLU A 56 -5.93 11.11 6.40
N GLY A 57 -6.63 10.43 7.32
CA GLY A 57 -8.05 10.64 7.56
C GLY A 57 -8.37 12.04 8.11
N ILE A 58 -7.58 12.55 9.05
CA ILE A 58 -7.76 13.92 9.59
C ILE A 58 -7.44 14.95 8.51
N THR A 59 -6.33 14.79 7.79
CA THR A 59 -5.97 15.69 6.69
C THR A 59 -7.06 15.71 5.63
N LEU A 60 -7.58 14.55 5.23
CA LEU A 60 -8.72 14.45 4.31
C LEU A 60 -9.92 15.28 4.81
N LEU A 61 -10.34 15.09 6.06
CA LEU A 61 -11.46 15.83 6.64
C LEU A 61 -11.25 17.35 6.64
N GLN A 62 -10.03 17.80 6.91
CA GLN A 62 -9.67 19.21 6.86
C GLN A 62 -9.71 19.74 5.41
N THR A 63 -9.11 19.00 4.48
CA THR A 63 -9.03 19.37 3.06
C THR A 63 -10.41 19.48 2.42
N LEU A 64 -11.36 18.58 2.76
CA LEU A 64 -12.73 18.56 2.21
C LEU A 64 -13.54 19.86 2.41
N ASN A 65 -13.16 20.72 3.36
CA ASN A 65 -13.79 22.01 3.61
C ASN A 65 -13.10 23.18 2.88
N SER A 66 -11.92 22.94 2.30
CA SER A 66 -11.06 23.98 1.70
C SER A 66 -10.91 23.87 0.19
N VAL A 67 -11.39 22.77 -0.41
CA VAL A 67 -11.25 22.47 -1.85
C VAL A 67 -12.54 22.71 -2.62
N THR A 68 -12.42 22.82 -3.93
CA THR A 68 -13.56 22.94 -4.86
C THR A 68 -14.41 21.66 -4.88
N SER A 69 -15.65 21.75 -5.37
CA SER A 69 -16.57 20.60 -5.45
C SER A 69 -16.00 19.43 -6.28
N THR A 70 -15.26 19.72 -7.36
CA THR A 70 -14.62 18.72 -8.22
C THR A 70 -13.46 18.00 -7.53
N GLU A 71 -12.64 18.73 -6.78
CA GLU A 71 -11.53 18.15 -6.00
C GLU A 71 -12.06 17.32 -4.83
N LYS A 72 -13.16 17.80 -4.22
CA LYS A 72 -13.88 17.08 -3.17
C LYS A 72 -14.41 15.73 -3.68
N GLU A 73 -14.98 15.71 -4.89
CA GLU A 73 -15.43 14.48 -5.54
C GLU A 73 -14.27 13.52 -5.81
N ALA A 74 -13.14 14.02 -6.31
CA ALA A 74 -11.93 13.21 -6.53
C ALA A 74 -11.42 12.57 -5.22
N LEU A 75 -11.41 13.31 -4.11
CA LEU A 75 -11.02 12.82 -2.78
C LEU A 75 -11.98 11.75 -2.23
N ILE A 76 -13.30 12.02 -2.29
CA ILE A 76 -14.34 11.14 -1.74
C ILE A 76 -14.52 9.88 -2.60
N THR A 77 -14.19 9.91 -3.88
CA THR A 77 -14.27 8.73 -4.75
C THR A 77 -13.02 7.88 -4.67
N THR A 78 -11.83 8.48 -4.81
CA THR A 78 -10.58 7.72 -4.98
C THR A 78 -10.22 6.91 -3.73
N ILE A 79 -10.29 7.49 -2.54
CA ILE A 79 -9.84 6.83 -1.30
C ILE A 79 -10.75 5.65 -0.93
N PRO A 80 -12.09 5.80 -0.86
CA PRO A 80 -12.99 4.68 -0.58
C PRO A 80 -12.98 3.61 -1.67
N LEU A 81 -12.95 3.99 -2.96
CA LEU A 81 -12.88 3.01 -4.05
C LEU A 81 -11.58 2.20 -3.99
N THR A 82 -10.46 2.83 -3.66
CA THR A 82 -9.18 2.14 -3.43
C THR A 82 -9.30 1.14 -2.28
N GLY A 83 -9.90 1.54 -1.15
CA GLY A 83 -10.13 0.66 -0.01
C GLY A 83 -11.01 -0.55 -0.35
N ILE A 84 -12.10 -0.34 -1.09
CA ILE A 84 -13.01 -1.40 -1.53
C ILE A 84 -12.28 -2.37 -2.47
N LEU A 85 -11.58 -1.85 -3.48
CA LEU A 85 -10.86 -2.68 -4.45
C LEU A 85 -9.77 -3.51 -3.77
N VAL A 86 -9.01 -2.91 -2.85
CA VAL A 86 -8.04 -3.63 -2.01
C VAL A 86 -8.73 -4.74 -1.21
N GLY A 87 -9.88 -4.46 -0.61
CA GLY A 87 -10.65 -5.45 0.13
C GLY A 87 -11.03 -6.66 -0.73
N VAL A 88 -11.62 -6.40 -1.91
CA VAL A 88 -11.99 -7.45 -2.86
C VAL A 88 -10.76 -8.28 -3.27
N LEU A 89 -9.66 -7.62 -3.64
CA LEU A 89 -8.44 -8.29 -4.07
C LEU A 89 -7.80 -9.12 -2.94
N LYS A 90 -7.81 -8.61 -1.71
CA LYS A 90 -7.28 -9.33 -0.54
C LYS A 90 -7.94 -10.68 -0.33
N TYR A 91 -9.27 -10.72 -0.38
CA TYR A 91 -10.01 -11.95 -0.16
C TYR A 91 -10.13 -12.82 -1.41
N SER A 92 -9.90 -12.27 -2.59
CA SER A 92 -9.87 -13.04 -3.84
C SER A 92 -8.53 -13.78 -4.04
N VAL A 93 -7.41 -13.13 -3.69
CA VAL A 93 -6.06 -13.73 -3.81
C VAL A 93 -5.68 -14.54 -2.58
N ASP A 94 -6.16 -14.14 -1.39
CA ASP A 94 -5.92 -14.79 -0.10
C ASP A 94 -4.44 -15.14 0.18
N ARG A 95 -3.54 -14.24 -0.23
CA ARG A 95 -2.10 -14.48 -0.07
C ARG A 95 -1.69 -14.46 1.40
N LYS A 96 -1.09 -15.54 1.89
CA LYS A 96 -0.49 -15.60 3.24
C LYS A 96 0.57 -14.52 3.46
N ARG A 97 0.61 -13.97 4.67
CA ARG A 97 1.64 -13.00 5.09
C ARG A 97 3.00 -13.71 5.19
N PRO A 98 4.12 -13.03 4.90
CA PRO A 98 5.44 -13.60 5.09
C PRO A 98 5.66 -13.88 6.58
N GLU A 99 6.21 -15.07 6.88
CA GLU A 99 6.72 -15.38 8.20
C GLU A 99 7.94 -14.52 8.48
N ARG A 100 7.96 -13.89 9.65
CA ARG A 100 9.02 -12.97 10.05
C ARG A 100 9.51 -13.35 11.43
N THR A 101 10.81 -13.29 11.63
CA THR A 101 11.47 -13.35 12.95
C THR A 101 11.35 -12.04 13.75
N TYR A 102 10.75 -11.01 13.16
CA TYR A 102 10.62 -9.68 13.75
C TYR A 102 9.54 -9.67 14.84
N HIS A 103 9.92 -9.19 16.01
CA HIS A 103 9.03 -9.02 17.15
C HIS A 103 8.53 -7.58 17.23
N PRO A 104 7.26 -7.31 16.87
CA PRO A 104 6.73 -5.96 16.92
C PRO A 104 6.77 -5.38 18.34
N ARG A 105 7.16 -4.12 18.45
CA ARG A 105 7.27 -3.40 19.73
C ARG A 105 5.98 -2.64 20.07
N LEU A 106 5.19 -2.31 19.05
CA LEU A 106 3.88 -1.68 19.10
C LEU A 106 2.80 -2.61 18.53
N TRP A 107 1.55 -2.18 18.63
CA TRP A 107 0.40 -2.92 18.10
C TRP A 107 0.50 -3.10 16.57
N ASN A 108 0.35 -4.34 16.09
CA ASN A 108 0.36 -4.63 14.65
C ASN A 108 -0.78 -5.58 14.28
N THR A 109 -1.80 -5.07 13.58
CA THR A 109 -2.94 -5.87 13.11
C THR A 109 -2.60 -6.55 11.79
N ARG A 110 -2.08 -7.79 11.86
CA ARG A 110 -1.82 -8.63 10.67
C ARG A 110 -2.91 -9.68 10.42
N ILE A 111 -4.17 -9.31 10.66
CA ILE A 111 -5.30 -10.25 10.64
C ILE A 111 -5.82 -10.47 9.21
N THR A 112 -5.54 -9.56 8.28
CA THR A 112 -6.01 -9.64 6.87
C THR A 112 -4.97 -10.23 5.92
N PRO A 113 -5.39 -10.83 4.79
CA PRO A 113 -4.49 -11.31 3.74
C PRO A 113 -3.46 -10.26 3.31
N SER A 114 -2.31 -10.71 2.81
CA SER A 114 -1.14 -9.85 2.59
C SER A 114 -1.20 -8.99 1.35
N PHE A 115 -1.84 -9.47 0.28
CA PHE A 115 -1.83 -8.80 -1.02
C PHE A 115 -3.21 -8.31 -1.44
N PRO A 116 -3.35 -7.09 -1.97
CA PRO A 116 -2.35 -6.01 -1.97
C PRO A 116 -2.20 -5.38 -0.58
N SER A 117 -1.16 -4.57 -0.34
CA SER A 117 -1.01 -3.83 0.92
C SER A 117 -2.03 -2.70 1.01
N GLY A 118 -2.92 -2.74 2.00
CA GLY A 118 -3.97 -1.74 2.15
C GLY A 118 -3.45 -0.37 2.61
N HIS A 119 -2.46 -0.36 3.51
CA HIS A 119 -1.81 0.90 3.91
C HIS A 119 -1.13 1.53 2.70
N ALA A 120 -0.31 0.77 1.96
CA ALA A 120 0.39 1.31 0.79
C ALA A 120 -0.59 1.84 -0.27
N ALA A 121 -1.63 1.07 -0.59
CA ALA A 121 -2.60 1.49 -1.61
C ALA A 121 -3.35 2.78 -1.21
N VAL A 122 -3.83 2.87 0.03
CA VAL A 122 -4.54 4.06 0.52
C VAL A 122 -3.61 5.26 0.62
N SER A 123 -2.41 5.10 1.17
CA SER A 123 -1.42 6.18 1.29
C SER A 123 -0.98 6.69 -0.09
N SER A 124 -0.72 5.81 -1.06
CA SER A 124 -0.39 6.21 -2.43
C SER A 124 -1.55 6.92 -3.12
N GLY A 125 -2.78 6.43 -2.95
CA GLY A 125 -3.98 7.09 -3.46
C GLY A 125 -4.16 8.48 -2.86
N PHE A 126 -4.00 8.61 -1.55
CA PHE A 126 -4.04 9.87 -0.82
C PHE A 126 -2.98 10.86 -1.33
N ALA A 127 -1.71 10.45 -1.41
CA ALA A 127 -0.61 11.29 -1.88
C ALA A 127 -0.81 11.77 -3.32
N THR A 128 -1.33 10.89 -4.19
CA THR A 128 -1.63 11.21 -5.59
C THR A 128 -2.68 12.30 -5.70
N VAL A 129 -3.82 12.14 -4.99
CA VAL A 129 -4.92 13.11 -5.06
C VAL A 129 -4.49 14.43 -4.43
N LEU A 130 -3.81 14.41 -3.28
CA LEU A 130 -3.35 15.63 -2.62
C LEU A 130 -2.37 16.41 -3.50
N SER A 131 -1.50 15.72 -4.23
CA SER A 131 -0.54 16.36 -5.15
C SER A 131 -1.20 16.92 -6.40
N SER A 132 -2.32 16.32 -6.84
CA SER A 132 -3.14 16.89 -7.90
C SER A 132 -3.81 18.19 -7.46
N ILE A 133 -4.23 18.29 -6.19
CA ILE A 133 -4.88 19.48 -5.62
C ILE A 133 -3.85 20.58 -5.30
N HIS A 134 -2.65 20.17 -4.91
CA HIS A 134 -1.55 21.08 -4.58
C HIS A 134 -0.32 20.78 -5.44
N PRO A 135 -0.28 21.29 -6.69
CA PRO A 135 0.79 20.97 -7.66
C PRO A 135 2.20 21.31 -7.17
N GLY A 136 2.34 22.26 -6.23
CA GLY A 136 3.61 22.58 -5.58
C GLY A 136 4.23 21.40 -4.80
N TYR A 137 3.43 20.41 -4.43
CA TYR A 137 3.88 19.18 -3.78
C TYR A 137 4.05 17.99 -4.74
N SER A 138 3.66 18.13 -6.01
CA SER A 138 3.76 17.05 -7.00
C SER A 138 5.16 16.45 -7.17
N PRO A 139 6.28 17.20 -7.05
CA PRO A 139 7.62 16.62 -7.09
C PRO A 139 7.94 15.67 -5.91
N TYR A 140 7.12 15.68 -4.86
CA TYR A 140 7.34 14.93 -3.62
C TYR A 140 6.30 13.82 -3.39
N ALA A 141 5.30 13.67 -4.25
CA ALA A 141 4.42 12.51 -4.23
C ALA A 141 5.06 11.36 -4.98
N VAL A 142 5.66 10.46 -4.21
CA VAL A 142 6.11 9.14 -4.65
C VAL A 142 5.68 8.13 -3.60
#